data_AF-A0A1Q7FW78-F1
#
_entry.id   AF-A0A1Q7FW78-F1
#
_cell.length_a   1.000
_cell.length_b   1.000
_cell.length_c   1.000
_cell.angle_alpha   90.00
_cell.angle_beta   90.00
_cell.angle_gamma   90.00
#
_symmetry.space_group_name_H-M   'P 1'
#
loop_
_entity.id
_entity.type
_entity.pdbx_description
1 polymer ?
#
loop_
_entity_poly.entity_id
_entity_poly.type
_entity_poly.pdbx_seq_one_letter_code
_entity_poly.pdbx_strand_id
1 'polypeptide(L)'
;MADLSSEEETVRIFLSIAAVLAWLFGAMLLLAPGPFYAPTGLAMPPMVATVAQAHGATLVGLGVITWMARGANRQGLRAVLTGNLVVQILSLGVAIQTVMLGAGASATPSILVHVVLGVLFLYFLLQTKKVPA
;
A
#
# COMPACT_ATOMS: atom_id res chain seq x y z
N MET A 1 3.00 -0.84 31.66
CA MET A 1 1.79 -0.15 31.18
C MET A 1 2.10 1.02 30.23
N ALA A 2 3.12 1.85 30.49
CA ALA A 2 3.49 2.96 29.57
C ALA A 2 3.88 2.51 28.13
N ASP A 3 4.55 1.36 27.99
CA ASP A 3 5.09 0.84 26.73
C ASP A 3 4.03 0.44 25.68
N LEU A 4 2.89 -0.10 26.13
CA LEU A 4 1.81 -0.56 25.23
C LEU A 4 1.06 0.62 24.59
N SER A 5 0.93 1.74 25.30
CA SER A 5 0.26 2.94 24.78
C SER A 5 1.03 3.60 23.63
N SER A 6 2.36 3.61 23.70
CA SER A 6 3.20 4.12 22.62
C SER A 6 3.22 3.21 21.39
N GLU A 7 3.15 1.88 21.58
CA GLU A 7 3.07 0.94 20.46
C GLU A 7 1.76 1.10 19.69
N GLU A 8 0.62 1.22 20.38
CA GLU A 8 -0.69 1.46 19.76
C GLU A 8 -0.73 2.80 19.02
N GLU A 9 -0.19 3.86 19.62
CA GLU A 9 -0.09 5.17 18.99
C GLU A 9 0.76 5.12 17.71
N THR A 10 1.88 4.41 17.73
CA THR A 10 2.76 4.27 16.57
C THR A 10 2.09 3.50 15.43
N VAL A 11 1.37 2.41 15.74
CA VAL A 11 0.57 1.67 14.74
C VAL A 11 -0.50 2.58 14.13
N ARG A 12 -1.19 3.38 14.96
CA ARG A 12 -2.21 4.31 14.50
C ARG A 12 -1.64 5.38 13.57
N ILE A 13 -0.48 5.95 13.90
CA ILE A 13 0.22 6.91 13.03
C ILE A 13 0.62 6.25 11.72
N PHE A 14 1.22 5.05 11.77
CA PHE A 14 1.60 4.31 10.57
C PHE A 14 0.40 4.04 9.65
N LEU A 15 -0.70 3.51 10.18
CA LEU A 15 -1.91 3.25 9.39
C LEU A 15 -2.54 4.54 8.85
N SER A 16 -2.42 5.66 9.57
CA SER A 16 -2.84 6.98 9.07
C SER A 16 -2.02 7.39 7.84
N ILE A 17 -0.70 7.28 7.92
CA ILE A 17 0.22 7.60 6.82
C ILE A 17 -0.03 6.65 5.64
N ALA A 18 -0.16 5.35 5.89
CA ALA A 18 -0.41 4.36 4.85
C ALA A 18 -1.72 4.61 4.11
N ALA A 19 -2.78 5.00 4.82
CA ALA A 19 -4.05 5.37 4.21
C ALA A 19 -3.92 6.61 3.31
N VAL A 20 -3.21 7.64 3.77
CA VAL A 20 -2.95 8.85 2.97
C VAL A 20 -2.16 8.50 1.70
N LEU A 21 -1.11 7.68 1.81
CA LEU A 21 -0.35 7.22 0.65
C LEU A 21 -1.22 6.43 -0.33
N ALA A 22 -2.08 5.53 0.17
CA ALA A 22 -3.03 4.78 -0.66
C ALA A 22 -3.99 5.72 -1.41
N TRP A 23 -4.47 6.80 -0.78
CA TRP A 23 -5.26 7.82 -1.45
C TRP A 23 -4.47 8.61 -2.49
N LEU A 24 -3.23 9.01 -2.20
CA LEU A 24 -2.40 9.75 -3.16
C LEU A 24 -2.10 8.92 -4.41
N PHE A 25 -1.63 7.69 -4.24
CA PHE A 25 -1.37 6.78 -5.36
C PHE A 25 -2.66 6.37 -6.06
N GLY A 26 -3.71 6.06 -5.29
CA GLY A 26 -5.01 5.67 -5.81
C GLY A 26 -5.66 6.77 -6.64
N ALA A 27 -5.64 8.02 -6.17
CA ALA A 27 -6.18 9.17 -6.90
C ALA A 27 -5.41 9.45 -8.19
N MET A 28 -4.08 9.38 -8.16
CA MET A 28 -3.27 9.54 -9.38
C MET A 28 -3.56 8.44 -10.41
N LEU A 29 -3.66 7.18 -9.99
CA LEU A 29 -4.02 6.07 -10.88
C LEU A 29 -5.45 6.19 -11.42
N LEU A 30 -6.39 6.66 -10.60
CA LEU A 30 -7.79 6.82 -10.96
C LEU A 30 -8.04 7.98 -11.93
N LEU A 31 -7.36 9.12 -11.72
CA LEU A 31 -7.63 10.36 -12.44
C LEU A 31 -6.61 10.66 -13.54
N ALA A 32 -5.37 10.17 -13.40
CA ALA A 32 -4.26 10.48 -14.29
C ALA A 32 -3.32 9.27 -14.52
N PRO A 33 -3.83 8.10 -14.98
CA PRO A 33 -3.00 6.89 -15.16
C PRO A 33 -1.88 7.06 -16.19
N GLY A 34 -2.12 7.81 -17.27
CA GLY A 34 -1.11 8.08 -18.29
C GLY A 34 0.12 8.81 -17.72
N PRO A 35 -0.05 10.00 -17.10
CA PRO A 35 1.04 10.69 -16.40
C PRO A 35 1.72 9.84 -15.32
N PHE A 36 0.95 9.05 -14.57
CA PHE A 36 1.50 8.18 -13.53
C PHE A 36 2.50 7.14 -14.08
N TYR A 37 2.16 6.50 -15.21
CA TYR A 37 3.01 5.49 -15.86
C TYR A 37 3.96 6.05 -16.92
N ALA A 38 3.92 7.33 -17.25
CA ALA A 38 4.77 7.94 -18.27
C ALA A 38 6.28 7.62 -18.10
N PRO A 39 6.85 7.61 -16.88
CA PRO A 39 8.27 7.28 -16.70
C PRO A 39 8.63 5.85 -17.13
N THR A 40 7.69 4.91 -17.07
CA THR A 40 7.96 3.49 -17.32
C THR A 40 7.96 3.12 -18.79
N GLY A 41 7.61 4.06 -19.68
CA GLY A 41 7.41 3.80 -21.11
C GLY A 41 6.21 2.90 -21.42
N LEU A 42 5.35 2.61 -20.43
CA LEU A 42 4.14 1.82 -20.63
C LEU A 42 3.15 2.63 -21.46
N ALA A 43 2.82 2.12 -22.65
CA ALA A 43 1.76 2.70 -23.45
C ALA A 43 0.42 2.57 -22.70
N MET A 44 -0.26 3.69 -22.45
CA MET A 44 -1.59 3.72 -21.83
C MET A 44 -2.68 4.18 -22.82
N PRO A 45 -3.07 3.34 -23.81
CA PRO A 45 -4.30 3.58 -24.55
C PRO A 45 -5.51 3.70 -23.59
N PRO A 46 -6.57 4.43 -23.97
CA PRO A 46 -7.72 4.66 -23.09
C PRO A 46 -8.31 3.38 -22.48
N MET A 47 -8.41 2.31 -23.27
CA MET A 47 -8.93 1.02 -22.78
C MET A 47 -8.03 0.41 -21.69
N VAL A 48 -6.71 0.39 -21.89
CA VAL A 48 -5.77 -0.15 -20.90
C VAL A 48 -5.70 0.74 -19.65
N ALA A 49 -5.83 2.07 -19.83
CA ALA A 49 -5.89 3.02 -18.73
C ALA A 49 -7.03 2.70 -17.74
N THR A 50 -8.16 2.14 -18.20
CA THR A 50 -9.25 1.74 -17.30
C THR A 50 -8.84 0.66 -16.28
N VAL A 51 -7.85 -0.18 -16.59
CA VAL A 51 -7.29 -1.18 -15.66
C VAL A 51 -6.52 -0.47 -14.54
N ALA A 52 -5.70 0.52 -14.89
CA ALA A 52 -5.00 1.35 -13.91
C ALA A 52 -6.00 2.15 -13.05
N GLN A 53 -7.09 2.64 -13.64
CA GLN A 53 -8.15 3.33 -12.89
C GLN A 53 -8.88 2.41 -11.92
N ALA A 54 -9.17 1.17 -12.31
CA ALA A 54 -9.74 0.16 -11.43
C ALA A 54 -8.80 -0.15 -10.25
N HIS A 55 -7.49 -0.23 -10.50
CA HIS A 55 -6.48 -0.34 -9.45
C HIS A 55 -6.52 0.90 -8.53
N GLY A 56 -6.58 2.10 -9.12
CA GLY A 56 -6.71 3.35 -8.38
C GLY A 56 -7.93 3.38 -7.45
N ALA A 57 -9.11 3.00 -7.94
CA ALA A 57 -10.33 2.88 -7.14
C ALA A 57 -10.17 1.88 -5.98
N THR A 58 -9.50 0.75 -6.24
CA THR A 58 -9.20 -0.25 -5.20
C THR A 58 -8.28 0.33 -4.12
N LEU A 59 -7.23 1.05 -4.49
CA LEU A 59 -6.33 1.71 -3.53
C LEU A 59 -7.06 2.80 -2.73
N VAL A 60 -7.95 3.56 -3.36
CA VAL A 60 -8.76 4.56 -2.64
C VAL A 60 -9.62 3.88 -1.57
N GLY A 61 -10.31 2.79 -1.94
CA GLY A 61 -11.09 1.98 -0.99
C GLY A 61 -10.24 1.38 0.13
N LEU A 62 -9.07 0.83 -0.20
CA LEU A 62 -8.12 0.33 0.80
C LEU A 62 -7.63 1.43 1.74
N GLY A 63 -7.42 2.65 1.24
CA GLY A 63 -7.10 3.82 2.05
C GLY A 63 -8.20 4.12 3.07
N VAL A 64 -9.47 4.08 2.66
CA VAL A 64 -10.62 4.25 3.57
C VAL A 64 -10.66 3.16 4.64
N ILE A 65 -10.53 1.90 4.26
CA ILE A 65 -10.52 0.76 5.19
C ILE A 65 -9.37 0.91 6.20
N THR A 66 -8.16 1.22 5.70
CA THR A 66 -6.95 1.39 6.50
C THR A 66 -7.09 2.54 7.47
N TRP A 67 -7.64 3.67 6.99
CA TRP A 67 -7.94 4.82 7.84
C TRP A 67 -8.92 4.40 8.94
N MET A 68 -10.10 3.88 8.61
CA MET A 68 -11.12 3.54 9.61
C MET A 68 -10.62 2.53 10.66
N ALA A 69 -9.77 1.58 10.27
CA ALA A 69 -9.25 0.55 11.16
C ALA A 69 -8.09 0.98 12.06
N ARG A 70 -7.54 2.20 11.90
CA ARG A 70 -6.34 2.66 12.63
C ARG A 70 -6.47 2.73 14.16
N GLY A 71 -7.69 2.65 14.68
CA GLY A 71 -7.98 2.53 16.12
C GLY A 71 -8.81 1.29 16.46
N ALA A 72 -8.79 0.27 15.61
CA ALA A 72 -9.49 -0.98 15.86
C ALA A 72 -8.84 -1.77 17.01
N ASN A 73 -9.57 -2.75 17.54
CA ASN A 73 -8.99 -3.72 18.45
C ASN A 73 -7.89 -4.57 17.76
N ARG A 74 -7.19 -5.39 18.55
CA ARG A 74 -6.10 -6.25 18.07
C ARG A 74 -6.46 -7.09 16.84
N GLN A 75 -7.66 -7.68 16.79
CA GLN A 75 -8.09 -8.51 15.67
C GLN A 75 -8.26 -7.67 14.40
N GLY A 76 -8.90 -6.50 14.51
CA GLY A 76 -9.09 -5.57 13.38
C GLY A 76 -7.78 -5.03 12.83
N LEU A 77 -6.85 -4.64 13.72
CA LEU A 77 -5.51 -4.20 13.32
C LEU A 77 -4.76 -5.30 12.57
N ARG A 78 -4.78 -6.54 13.09
CA ARG A 78 -4.15 -7.69 12.44
C ARG A 78 -4.73 -7.95 11.06
N ALA A 79 -6.05 -7.85 10.90
CA ALA A 79 -6.70 -8.05 9.61
C ALA A 79 -6.21 -7.02 8.57
N VAL A 80 -6.20 -5.73 8.93
CA VAL A 80 -5.77 -4.66 8.01
C VAL A 80 -4.28 -4.68 7.73
N LEU A 81 -3.43 -4.93 8.73
CA LEU A 81 -1.98 -5.07 8.55
C LEU A 81 -1.66 -6.27 7.64
N THR A 82 -2.33 -7.40 7.85
CA THR A 82 -2.13 -8.62 7.04
C THR A 82 -2.61 -8.42 5.61
N GLY A 83 -3.81 -7.86 5.42
CA GLY A 83 -4.36 -7.60 4.10
C GLY A 83 -3.45 -6.66 3.29
N ASN A 84 -3.00 -5.56 3.90
CA ASN A 84 -2.06 -4.65 3.25
C ASN A 84 -0.71 -5.31 2.99
N LEU A 85 -0.18 -6.14 3.90
CA LEU A 85 1.07 -6.87 3.67
C LEU A 85 0.96 -7.78 2.44
N VAL A 86 -0.15 -8.51 2.28
CA VAL A 86 -0.41 -9.35 1.10
C VAL A 86 -0.42 -8.50 -0.17
N VAL A 87 -1.10 -7.34 -0.15
CA VAL A 87 -1.09 -6.39 -1.29
C VAL A 87 0.34 -5.98 -1.64
N GLN A 88 1.18 -5.65 -0.65
CA GLN A 88 2.57 -5.25 -0.93
C GLN A 88 3.40 -6.38 -1.55
N ILE A 89 3.25 -7.62 -1.06
CA ILE A 89 3.98 -8.78 -1.60
C ILE A 89 3.56 -9.07 -3.04
N LEU A 90 2.26 -9.11 -3.32
CA LEU A 90 1.76 -9.39 -4.66
C LEU A 90 2.12 -8.25 -5.63
N SER A 91 2.01 -7.00 -5.19
CA SER A 91 2.36 -5.83 -6.01
C SER A 91 3.86 -5.74 -6.28
N LEU A 92 4.71 -6.16 -5.33
CA LEU A 92 6.15 -6.28 -5.55
C LEU A 92 6.46 -7.27 -6.69
N GLY A 93 5.77 -8.41 -6.74
CA GLY A 93 5.91 -9.36 -7.85
C GLY A 93 5.56 -8.73 -9.20
N VAL A 94 4.45 -7.98 -9.27
CA VAL A 94 4.04 -7.25 -10.49
C VAL A 94 5.05 -6.16 -10.87
N ALA A 95 5.60 -5.44 -9.90
CA ALA A 95 6.62 -4.41 -10.13
C ALA A 95 7.92 -5.01 -10.70
N ILE A 96 8.38 -6.13 -10.15
CA ILE A 96 9.55 -6.86 -10.67
C ILE A 96 9.28 -7.34 -12.11
N GLN A 97 8.11 -7.92 -12.36
CA GLN A 97 7.72 -8.36 -13.70
C GLN A 97 7.73 -7.18 -14.69
N THR A 98 7.25 -6.01 -14.27
CA THR A 98 7.25 -4.78 -15.11
C THR A 98 8.66 -4.37 -15.50
N VAL A 99 9.61 -4.41 -14.57
CA VAL A 99 11.03 -4.16 -14.86
C VAL A 99 11.57 -5.18 -15.87
N MET A 100 11.29 -6.47 -15.66
CA MET A 100 11.75 -7.57 -16.53
C MET A 100 11.17 -7.49 -17.95
N LEU A 101 9.99 -6.92 -18.12
CA LEU A 101 9.32 -6.73 -19.42
C LEU A 101 9.81 -5.49 -20.20
N GLY A 102 10.77 -4.74 -19.68
CA GLY A 102 11.46 -3.70 -20.43
C GLY A 102 11.28 -2.28 -19.91
N ALA A 103 10.54 -2.06 -18.81
CA ALA A 103 10.50 -0.73 -18.18
C ALA A 103 11.87 -0.33 -17.58
N GLY A 104 12.72 -1.32 -17.24
CA GLY A 104 14.05 -1.08 -16.71
C GLY A 104 14.04 -0.29 -15.39
N ALA A 105 15.09 0.51 -15.16
CA ALA A 105 15.29 1.24 -13.90
C ALA A 105 14.20 2.29 -13.61
N SER A 106 13.45 2.73 -14.62
CA SER A 106 12.38 3.72 -14.46
C SER A 106 11.20 3.21 -13.61
N ALA A 107 11.00 1.90 -13.53
CA ALA A 107 9.97 1.27 -12.70
C ALA A 107 10.47 0.90 -11.30
N THR A 108 11.77 1.02 -11.01
CA THR A 108 12.36 0.73 -9.68
C THR A 108 11.75 1.51 -8.51
N PRO A 109 11.25 2.77 -8.65
CA PRO A 109 10.56 3.44 -7.57
C PRO A 109 9.37 2.65 -7.00
N SER A 110 8.64 1.91 -7.85
CA SER A 110 7.52 1.06 -7.40
C SER A 110 7.99 -0.09 -6.50
N ILE A 111 9.12 -0.73 -6.85
CA ILE A 111 9.76 -1.77 -6.04
C ILE A 111 10.11 -1.22 -4.66
N LEU A 112 10.73 -0.04 -4.60
CA LEU A 112 11.11 0.59 -3.34
C LEU A 112 9.90 0.83 -2.43
N VAL A 113 8.81 1.37 -2.99
CA VAL A 113 7.57 1.62 -2.23
C VAL A 113 7.02 0.32 -1.65
N HIS A 114 6.93 -0.75 -2.46
CA HIS A 114 6.39 -2.03 -1.99
C HIS A 114 7.28 -2.72 -0.95
N VAL A 115 8.60 -2.62 -1.09
CA VAL A 115 9.54 -3.15 -0.08
C VAL A 115 9.41 -2.37 1.23
N VAL A 116 9.47 -1.04 1.18
CA VAL A 116 9.41 -0.21 2.39
C VAL A 116 8.07 -0.39 3.11
N LEU A 117 6.95 -0.25 2.41
CA LEU A 117 5.63 -0.44 3.01
C LEU A 117 5.44 -1.88 3.47
N GLY A 118 5.86 -2.87 2.69
CA GLY A 118 5.77 -4.28 3.05
C GLY A 118 6.52 -4.60 4.34
N VAL A 119 7.75 -4.10 4.49
CA VAL A 119 8.54 -4.23 5.72
C VAL A 119 7.85 -3.57 6.90
N LEU A 120 7.31 -2.36 6.73
CA LEU A 120 6.60 -1.65 7.80
C LEU A 120 5.31 -2.38 8.22
N PHE A 121 4.51 -2.85 7.26
CA PHE A 121 3.32 -3.66 7.56
C PHE A 121 3.67 -4.95 8.29
N LEU A 122 4.72 -5.66 7.87
CA LEU A 122 5.21 -6.85 8.55
C LEU A 122 5.70 -6.53 9.96
N TYR A 123 6.50 -5.48 10.12
CA TYR A 123 7.01 -5.04 11.41
C TYR A 123 5.87 -4.77 12.40
N PHE A 124 4.91 -3.92 12.04
CA PHE A 124 3.76 -3.62 12.91
C PHE A 124 2.85 -4.84 13.13
N LEU A 125 2.68 -5.72 12.14
CA LEU A 125 1.95 -6.98 12.32
C LEU A 125 2.60 -7.87 13.38
N LEU A 126 3.92 -7.95 13.41
CA LEU A 126 4.66 -8.71 14.42
C LEU A 126 4.54 -8.08 15.82
N GLN A 127 4.46 -6.75 15.92
CA GLN A 127 4.25 -6.06 17.20
C GLN A 127 2.86 -6.34 17.80
N THR A 128 1.80 -6.42 16.97
CA THR A 128 0.45 -6.78 17.47
C THR A 128 0.38 -8.18 18.10
N LYS A 129 1.38 -9.06 17.92
CA LYS A 129 1.44 -10.36 18.60
C LYS A 129 1.74 -10.23 20.10
N LYS A 130 2.25 -9.10 20.57
CA LYS A 130 2.67 -8.89 21.97
C LYS A 130 1.58 -8.31 22.88
N VAL A 131 0.51 -7.74 22.32
CA VAL A 131 -0.60 -7.15 23.09
C VAL A 131 -1.52 -8.26 23.61
N PRO A 132 -1.84 -8.36 24.93
CA PRO A 132 -2.84 -9.31 25.44
C PRO A 132 -4.22 -9.08 24.81
N ALA A 133 -5.08 -10.10 24.82
CA ALA A 133 -6.45 -10.00 24.29
C ALA A 133 -7.32 -9.06 25.13
#